data_AF-A0A2D2Q3H7-F1
#
_entry.id   AF-A0A2D2Q3H7-F1
#
_cell.length_a   1.000
_cell.length_b   1.000
_cell.length_c   1.000
_cell.angle_alpha   90.00
_cell.angle_beta   90.00
_cell.angle_gamma   90.00
#
_symmetry.space_group_name_H-M   'P 1'
#
loop_
_entity.id
_entity.type
_entity.pdbx_description
1 polymer ?
#
loop_
_entity_poly.entity_id
_entity_poly.type
_entity_poly.pdbx_seq_one_letter_code
_entity_poly.pdbx_strand_id
1 'polypeptide(L)'
;MMLPQDIIGQKVWLDVDSEDAYYPGETVRVQAEITQPTAPPWYFARYLNAPRWLRTQGQWLTHHEAEMAVLLNPVLEEPELVEGDDDYDNYGDELTNGGCDSHH
;
A
#
# COMPACT_ATOMS: atom_id res chain seq x y z
N MET A 1 -14.44 9.41 13.73
CA MET A 1 -15.19 8.15 13.74
C MET A 1 -15.80 7.96 12.38
N MET A 2 -15.12 7.17 11.54
CA MET A 2 -15.66 6.67 10.28
C MET A 2 -16.92 5.83 10.52
N LEU A 3 -17.87 5.88 9.59
CA LEU A 3 -19.02 4.99 9.66
C LEU A 3 -18.58 3.57 9.26
N PRO A 4 -19.21 2.51 9.81
CA PRO A 4 -18.85 1.14 9.47
C PRO A 4 -18.81 0.84 7.97
N GLN A 5 -19.75 1.39 7.21
CA GLN A 5 -19.80 1.21 5.76
C GLN A 5 -18.63 1.86 5.00
N ASP A 6 -17.98 2.87 5.57
CA ASP A 6 -16.85 3.57 4.94
C ASP A 6 -15.55 2.75 5.09
N ILE A 7 -15.51 1.88 6.11
CA ILE A 7 -14.37 1.00 6.43
C ILE A 7 -14.41 -0.28 5.58
N ILE A 8 -15.61 -0.82 5.34
CA ILE A 8 -15.79 -2.08 4.60
C ILE A 8 -15.39 -1.88 3.13
N GLY A 9 -14.67 -2.85 2.57
CA GLY A 9 -14.14 -2.83 1.21
C GLY A 9 -12.82 -2.08 1.05
N GLN A 10 -12.36 -1.37 2.08
CA GLN A 10 -11.07 -0.68 2.04
C GLN A 10 -9.91 -1.69 2.02
N LYS A 11 -8.91 -1.42 1.17
CA LYS A 11 -7.66 -2.16 1.15
C LYS A 11 -6.63 -1.44 2.02
N VAL A 12 -6.01 -2.16 2.94
CA VAL A 12 -5.06 -1.62 3.92
C VAL A 12 -3.82 -2.49 4.01
N TRP A 13 -2.70 -1.89 4.43
CA TRP A 13 -1.51 -2.63 4.83
C TRP A 13 -1.56 -2.95 6.32
N LEU A 14 -1.31 -4.21 6.67
CA LEU A 14 -1.26 -4.69 8.05
C LEU A 14 0.08 -5.34 8.33
N ASP A 15 0.65 -5.06 9.50
CA ASP A 15 1.83 -5.76 10.01
C ASP A 15 1.35 -6.97 10.82
N VAL A 16 1.77 -8.16 10.41
CA VAL A 16 1.33 -9.45 10.96
C VAL A 16 2.55 -10.18 11.49
N ASP A 17 2.43 -10.81 12.66
CA ASP A 17 3.50 -11.63 13.21
C ASP A 17 3.78 -12.83 12.31
N SER A 18 5.06 -13.11 12.07
CA SER A 18 5.47 -14.30 11.33
C SER A 18 5.08 -15.57 12.09
N GLU A 19 4.39 -16.47 11.39
CA GLU A 19 4.15 -17.84 11.86
C GLU A 19 5.37 -18.75 11.66
N ASP A 20 6.47 -18.23 11.08
CA ASP A 20 7.69 -18.99 10.84
C ASP A 20 8.44 -19.25 12.17
N ALA A 21 8.58 -20.53 12.50
CA ALA A 21 9.30 -20.97 13.68
C ALA A 21 10.80 -20.63 13.66
N TYR A 22 11.37 -20.34 12.48
CA TYR A 22 12.78 -20.00 12.33
C TYR A 22 13.07 -18.51 12.55
N TYR A 23 12.08 -17.64 12.35
CA TYR A 23 12.20 -16.18 12.52
C TYR A 23 11.15 -15.65 13.51
N PRO A 24 11.20 -16.09 14.78
CA PRO A 24 10.24 -15.64 15.77
C PRO A 24 10.39 -14.13 16.01
N GLY A 25 9.28 -13.41 15.89
CA GLY A 25 9.21 -11.98 16.17
C GLY A 25 9.49 -11.05 14.97
N GLU A 26 9.71 -11.59 13.77
CA GLU A 26 9.65 -10.76 12.57
C GLU A 26 8.20 -10.46 12.20
N THR A 27 7.89 -9.19 11.94
CA THR A 27 6.60 -8.78 11.40
C THR A 27 6.68 -8.72 9.87
N VAL A 28 5.62 -9.16 9.22
CA VAL A 28 5.49 -9.14 7.77
C VAL A 28 4.30 -8.28 7.39
N ARG A 29 4.54 -7.38 6.44
CA ARG A 29 3.54 -6.46 5.95
C ARG A 29 2.72 -7.12 4.83
N VAL A 30 1.41 -7.23 5.03
CA VAL A 30 0.48 -7.92 4.13
C VAL A 30 -0.65 -6.97 3.74
N GLN A 31 -1.03 -6.98 2.46
CA GLN A 31 -2.24 -6.27 2.02
C GLN A 31 -3.47 -7.01 2.51
N ALA A 32 -4.50 -6.30 2.95
CA ALA A 32 -5.75 -6.92 3.36
C ALA A 32 -6.93 -6.07 2.91
N GLU A 33 -8.03 -6.73 2.58
CA GLU A 33 -9.32 -6.09 2.36
C GLU A 33 -10.16 -6.20 3.63
N ILE A 34 -10.68 -5.08 4.13
CA ILE A 34 -11.54 -5.09 5.31
C ILE A 34 -12.94 -5.54 4.89
N THR A 35 -13.42 -6.61 5.52
CA THR A 35 -14.73 -7.19 5.29
C THR A 35 -15.55 -7.21 6.58
N GLN A 36 -16.87 -7.30 6.46
CA GLN A 36 -17.78 -7.45 7.60
C GLN A 36 -18.52 -8.79 7.51
N PRO A 37 -17.95 -9.89 8.02
CA PRO A 37 -18.60 -11.19 8.00
C PRO A 37 -19.74 -11.32 9.03
N THR A 38 -19.83 -10.42 10.03
CA THR A 38 -20.87 -10.39 11.07
C THR A 38 -21.31 -8.97 11.40
N ALA A 39 -22.46 -8.78 12.04
CA ALA A 39 -22.88 -7.46 12.55
C ALA A 39 -21.79 -6.82 13.46
N PRO A 40 -21.74 -5.47 13.58
CA PRO A 40 -20.72 -4.75 14.38
C PRO A 40 -20.57 -5.32 15.79
N PRO A 41 -19.38 -5.27 16.43
CA PRO A 41 -18.30 -4.27 16.25
C PRO A 41 -16.99 -4.78 15.59
N TRP A 42 -16.98 -6.04 15.12
CA TRP A 42 -15.78 -6.69 14.60
C TRP A 42 -15.71 -6.65 13.08
N TYR A 43 -14.49 -6.47 12.56
CA TYR A 43 -14.16 -6.53 11.15
C TYR A 43 -13.20 -7.69 10.91
N PHE A 44 -13.24 -8.25 9.71
CA PHE A 44 -12.28 -9.26 9.29
C PHE A 44 -11.43 -8.71 8.15
N ALA A 45 -10.14 -8.55 8.40
CA ALA A 45 -9.17 -8.16 7.39
C ALA A 45 -8.70 -9.40 6.64
N ARG A 46 -9.26 -9.63 5.45
CA ARG A 46 -8.91 -10.77 4.59
C ARG A 46 -7.63 -10.45 3.85
N TYR A 47 -6.60 -11.26 4.02
CA TYR A 47 -5.32 -11.04 3.35
C TYR A 47 -5.43 -11.20 1.84
N LEU A 48 -4.74 -10.30 1.13
CA LEU A 48 -4.59 -10.27 -0.32
C LEU A 48 -3.15 -10.66 -0.65
N ASN A 49 -2.96 -11.63 -1.55
CA ASN A 49 -1.65 -12.10 -1.99
C ASN A 49 -0.68 -12.46 -0.85
N ALA A 50 -1.20 -13.07 0.23
CA ALA A 50 -0.40 -13.45 1.38
C ALA A 50 0.78 -14.37 0.99
N PRO A 51 1.95 -14.23 1.64
CA PRO A 51 3.06 -15.17 1.46
C PRO A 51 2.64 -16.61 1.73
N ARG A 52 3.13 -17.57 0.95
CA ARG A 52 2.70 -18.98 1.02
C ARG A 52 2.93 -19.66 2.38
N TRP A 53 3.88 -19.16 3.16
CA TRP A 53 4.21 -19.70 4.47
C TRP A 53 3.28 -19.18 5.57
N LEU A 54 2.52 -18.10 5.34
CA LEU A 54 1.51 -17.59 6.25
C LEU A 54 0.25 -18.45 6.10
N ARG A 55 -0.14 -19.17 7.16
CA ARG A 55 -1.26 -20.13 7.08
C ARG A 55 -2.60 -19.46 7.34
N THR A 56 -2.60 -18.38 8.12
CA THR A 56 -3.79 -17.57 8.36
C THR A 56 -4.24 -16.85 7.09
N GLN A 57 -5.56 -16.77 6.90
CA GLN A 57 -6.17 -16.12 5.73
C GLN A 57 -6.56 -14.65 6.00
N GLY A 58 -6.39 -14.20 7.24
CA GLY A 58 -6.80 -12.88 7.69
C GLY A 58 -6.73 -12.77 9.19
N GLN A 59 -7.09 -11.60 9.70
CA GLN A 59 -7.16 -11.31 11.14
C GLN A 59 -8.43 -10.54 11.50
N TRP A 60 -8.87 -10.73 12.74
CA TRP A 60 -9.98 -9.98 13.31
C TRP A 60 -9.49 -8.65 13.85
N LEU A 61 -10.21 -7.58 13.51
CA LEU A 61 -9.93 -6.22 13.96
C LEU A 61 -11.13 -5.67 14.73
N THR A 62 -10.86 -4.97 15.83
CA THR A 62 -11.82 -4.07 16.45
C THR A 62 -12.16 -2.92 15.50
N HIS A 63 -13.26 -2.22 15.77
CA HIS A 63 -13.61 -1.01 15.02
C HIS A 63 -12.50 0.05 15.04
N HIS A 64 -11.84 0.25 16.18
CA HIS A 64 -10.76 1.23 16.29
C HIS A 64 -9.54 0.84 15.46
N GLU A 65 -9.11 -0.43 15.50
CA GLU A 65 -8.00 -0.92 14.69
C GLU A 65 -8.31 -0.81 13.19
N ALA A 66 -9.54 -1.14 12.78
CA ALA A 66 -9.96 -1.00 11.39
C ALA A 66 -9.96 0.48 10.94
N GLU A 67 -10.48 1.40 11.77
CA GLU A 67 -10.45 2.84 11.48
C GLU A 67 -9.00 3.35 11.35
N MET A 68 -8.11 2.93 12.26
CA MET A 68 -6.69 3.32 12.20
C MET A 68 -5.96 2.73 11.00
N ALA A 69 -6.25 1.49 10.61
CA ALA A 69 -5.66 0.87 9.42
C ALA A 69 -6.05 1.65 8.15
N VAL A 70 -7.33 2.02 8.00
CA VAL A 70 -7.81 2.79 6.85
C VAL A 70 -7.18 4.18 6.80
N LEU A 71 -7.06 4.84 7.95
CA LEU A 71 -6.54 6.21 8.02
C LEU A 71 -5.01 6.29 7.83
N LEU A 72 -4.27 5.34 8.37
CA LEU A 72 -2.81 5.42 8.46
C LEU A 72 -2.10 4.59 7.38
N ASN A 73 -2.73 3.51 6.92
CA ASN A 73 -2.10 2.54 6.04
C ASN A 73 -3.00 2.13 4.85
N PRO A 74 -3.59 3.07 4.09
CA PRO A 74 -4.36 2.70 2.92
C PRO A 74 -3.45 2.09 1.84
N VAL A 75 -3.93 1.08 1.13
CA VAL A 75 -3.30 0.64 -0.12
C VAL A 75 -3.72 1.65 -1.18
N LEU A 76 -2.78 2.47 -1.63
CA LEU A 76 -3.00 3.38 -2.74
C LEU A 76 -3.04 2.56 -4.03
N GLU A 77 -4.17 2.59 -4.72
CA GLU A 77 -4.22 2.09 -6.10
C GLU A 77 -3.37 3.04 -6.94
N GLU A 78 -2.35 2.51 -7.61
CA GLU A 78 -1.57 3.31 -8.55
C GLU A 78 -2.56 3.87 -9.57
N PRO A 79 -2.59 5.19 -9.81
CA PRO A 79 -3.40 5.72 -10.90
C PRO A 79 -2.93 4.98 -12.14
N GLU A 80 -3.85 4.25 -12.80
CA GLU A 80 -3.57 3.68 -14.10
C GLU A 80 -2.98 4.82 -14.95
N LEU A 81 -1.68 4.73 -15.24
CA LEU A 81 -1.04 5.65 -16.15
C LEU A 81 -1.84 5.51 -17.44
N VAL A 82 -2.66 6.51 -17.74
CA VAL A 82 -3.37 6.60 -19.01
C VAL A 82 -2.27 6.58 -20.07
N GLU A 83 -2.07 5.43 -20.71
CA GLU A 83 -1.23 5.32 -21.90
C GLU A 83 -1.89 6.17 -22.98
N GLY A 84 -1.40 7.40 -23.15
CA GLY A 84 -1.79 8.30 -24.22
C GLY A 84 -1.65 9.77 -23.84
N ASP A 85 -0.51 10.39 -24.16
CA ASP A 85 -0.37 11.05 -25.46
C ASP A 85 1.09 11.46 -25.68
N ASP A 86 1.54 11.32 -26.93
CA ASP A 86 2.82 11.78 -27.45
C ASP A 86 2.98 13.30 -27.24
N ASP A 87 4.03 13.76 -26.55
CA ASP A 87 4.80 14.89 -27.09
C ASP A 87 6.24 14.94 -26.54
N TYR A 88 7.17 14.66 -27.44
CA TYR A 88 8.60 14.84 -27.28
C TYR A 88 8.90 16.36 -27.33
N ASP A 89 8.77 17.06 -26.19
CA ASP A 89 9.20 18.45 -26.09
C ASP A 89 10.74 18.54 -25.99
N ASN A 90 11.35 18.47 -27.18
CA ASN A 90 12.42 19.32 -27.68
C ASN A 90 13.02 20.29 -26.62
N TYR A 91 14.02 19.82 -25.87
CA TYR A 91 14.83 20.71 -25.03
C TYR A 91 15.55 21.73 -25.91
N GLY A 92 15.01 22.94 -25.85
CA GLY A 92 15.41 24.10 -26.62
C GLY A 92 16.92 24.32 -26.63
N ASP A 93 17.39 24.48 -27.85
CA ASP A 93 18.53 25.29 -28.23
C ASP A 93 18.49 26.66 -27.50
N GLU A 94 19.70 27.20 -27.36
CA GLU A 94 20.05 28.58 -27.06
C GLU A 94 20.47 28.97 -25.62
N LEU A 95 21.73 29.45 -25.58
CA LEU A 95 22.42 30.31 -24.61
C LEU A 95 23.20 29.55 -23.51
N THR A 96 24.53 29.41 -23.61
CA THR A 96 25.44 30.55 -23.43
C THR A 96 26.86 30.28 -23.94
N ASN A 97 27.38 31.27 -24.66
CA ASN A 97 28.75 31.41 -25.16
C ASN A 97 29.83 31.35 -24.07
N GLY A 98 31.03 30.85 -24.41
CA GLY A 98 32.28 31.43 -23.88
C GLY A 98 33.44 30.48 -23.55
N GLY A 99 34.19 30.06 -24.58
CA GLY A 99 35.67 30.14 -24.65
C GLY A 99 36.60 29.53 -23.59
N CYS A 100 37.52 28.69 -24.11
CA CYS A 100 38.94 28.50 -23.71
C CYS A 100 39.18 27.86 -22.31
N ASP A 101 40.14 26.98 -22.04
CA ASP A 101 41.42 26.68 -22.68
C ASP A 101 41.94 25.32 -22.12
N SER A 102 43.04 24.89 -22.71
CA SER A 102 43.64 23.57 -22.78
C SER A 102 44.55 23.21 -21.58
N HIS A 103 45.00 21.94 -21.56
CA HIS A 103 46.21 21.34 -20.95
C HIS A 103 45.90 20.21 -19.94
N HIS A 104 46.12 18.95 -20.33
CA HIS A 104 47.37 18.15 -20.27
C HIS A 104 47.70 17.67 -18.85
#